data_AF-A0A5N6D796-F1
#
_entry.id   AF-A0A5N6D796-F1
#
_cell.length_a   1.000
_cell.length_b   1.000
_cell.length_c   1.000
_cell.angle_alpha   90.00
_cell.angle_beta   90.00
_cell.angle_gamma   90.00
#
_symmetry.space_group_name_H-M   'P 1'
#
loop_
_entity.id
_entity.type
_entity.pdbx_description
1 polymer ?
#
loop_
_entity_poly.entity_id
_entity_poly.type
_entity_poly.pdbx_seq_one_letter_code
_entity_poly.pdbx_strand_id
1 'polypeptide(L)'
;MIDENLPTFFLKKTQQKFVWTILHSHRGTEPEPAYTLRHPDPASPSSKNRYAAALVDPYVPDIVYGEVLLIPEWTQPSLSAEAIRQNGGVTPSPEPILPTRFTVHLYNPDQQVIVHYKPKTWNSPATWSFEMPQQSFRQPSSSTLDRTQTDPAAADTTPKLRFSWRKDSKLSKDLTCLLSGKTTALSGTKTKSKEPDITISIFQALRELTLYEPNLYRVEMEDFKGLEVVLLLGAITIRDVYFTTMRDAFKLDATSVPVGPSPAAVANTPNGHTTAPAAGKDKQPVSAGSGALNANTTPTIPEEPTVENPPRRKQEQDKEEERRTKKLLEEEEKARRKRQAEIDKETRRLQRLYGEEEQKVRHSTPSLPPRPLQSPPPSERPAAAGRGAPAQRYYHTHHHSPSVPHIGHSPYLQAPGGNPHRQSVAFLPTQPQPQPAAGSKPQKLQQKKSFFGFRRSSSDENKLAKKRSSMF
;
A
#
# COMPACT_ATOMS: atom_id res chain seq x y z
N MET A 1 28.16 -4.94 -2.91
CA MET A 1 27.61 -5.87 -3.90
C MET A 1 27.27 -7.15 -3.15
N ILE A 2 25.99 -7.52 -3.12
CA ILE A 2 25.50 -8.70 -2.37
C ILE A 2 26.08 -9.98 -2.96
N ASP A 3 26.07 -10.08 -4.29
CA ASP A 3 26.63 -11.19 -5.08
C ASP A 3 26.74 -10.71 -6.54
N GLU A 4 27.92 -10.82 -7.14
CA GLU A 4 28.19 -10.46 -8.55
C GLU A 4 27.40 -11.34 -9.55
N ASN A 5 26.88 -12.48 -9.08
CA ASN A 5 26.12 -13.40 -9.91
C ASN A 5 24.66 -12.99 -10.09
N LEU A 6 24.11 -12.13 -9.24
CA LEU A 6 22.70 -11.73 -9.28
C LEU A 6 22.46 -10.57 -10.26
N PRO A 7 21.32 -10.54 -10.98
CA PRO A 7 20.96 -9.41 -11.84
C PRO A 7 20.89 -8.12 -11.02
N THR A 8 21.71 -7.14 -11.37
CA THR A 8 21.88 -5.91 -10.60
C THR A 8 21.87 -4.68 -11.49
N PHE A 9 21.09 -3.68 -11.09
CA PHE A 9 20.96 -2.39 -11.73
C PHE A 9 21.68 -1.31 -10.91
N PHE A 10 22.59 -0.58 -11.56
CA PHE A 10 23.39 0.48 -10.95
C PHE A 10 22.98 1.84 -11.50
N LEU A 11 22.63 2.76 -10.59
CA LEU A 11 22.29 4.13 -10.94
C LEU A 11 23.57 4.97 -11.02
N LYS A 12 23.94 5.34 -12.25
CA LYS A 12 25.09 6.20 -12.56
C LYS A 12 24.61 7.60 -12.95
N LYS A 13 25.04 8.61 -12.20
CA LYS A 13 24.78 10.01 -12.55
C LYS A 13 25.49 10.38 -13.85
N THR A 14 24.81 11.13 -14.71
CA THR A 14 25.43 11.72 -15.91
C THR A 14 25.94 13.14 -15.60
N GLN A 15 26.52 13.82 -16.60
CA GLN A 15 26.87 15.24 -16.48
C GLN A 15 25.63 16.13 -16.26
N GLN A 16 24.48 15.75 -16.81
CA GLN A 16 23.21 16.42 -16.58
C GLN A 16 22.60 15.92 -15.28
N LYS A 17 22.36 16.83 -14.32
CA LYS A 17 21.90 16.47 -12.97
C LYS A 17 20.54 15.76 -12.92
N PHE A 18 19.71 15.95 -13.94
CA PHE A 18 18.37 15.41 -14.07
C PHE A 18 18.29 14.14 -14.94
N VAL A 19 19.43 13.63 -15.42
CA VAL A 19 19.53 12.41 -16.22
C VAL A 19 20.52 11.44 -15.59
N TRP A 20 20.11 10.19 -15.46
CA TRP A 20 20.94 9.11 -14.91
C TRP A 20 20.90 7.93 -15.87
N THR A 21 22.02 7.23 -16.00
CA THR A 21 22.09 5.97 -16.72
C THR A 21 21.94 4.84 -15.72
N ILE A 22 21.03 3.90 -15.98
CA ILE A 22 20.91 2.66 -15.22
C ILE A 22 21.66 1.59 -15.99
N LEU A 23 22.75 1.12 -15.41
CA LEU A 23 23.54 0.02 -15.95
C LEU A 23 23.02 -1.30 -15.38
N HIS A 24 22.98 -2.35 -16.18
CA HIS A 24 22.63 -3.70 -15.78
C HIS A 24 23.84 -4.62 -15.89
N SER A 25 24.03 -5.46 -14.89
CA SER A 25 25.08 -6.47 -14.82
C SER A 25 24.48 -7.78 -14.31
N HIS A 26 24.90 -8.90 -14.90
CA HIS A 26 24.46 -10.23 -14.46
C HIS A 26 25.57 -11.25 -14.68
N ARG A 27 25.81 -12.16 -13.73
CA ARG A 27 26.83 -13.23 -13.84
C ARG A 27 28.23 -12.72 -14.19
N GLY A 28 28.63 -11.59 -13.57
CA GLY A 28 29.95 -10.99 -13.77
C GLY A 28 30.20 -10.37 -15.16
N THR A 29 29.15 -10.15 -15.96
CA THR A 29 29.26 -9.41 -17.23
C THR A 29 29.61 -7.94 -17.00
N GLU A 30 30.19 -7.29 -18.01
CA GLU A 30 30.45 -5.85 -17.95
C GLU A 30 29.12 -5.09 -17.90
N PRO A 31 28.94 -4.09 -17.01
CA PRO A 31 27.67 -3.39 -16.88
C PRO A 31 27.29 -2.58 -18.14
N GLU A 32 26.14 -2.88 -18.73
CA GLU A 32 25.63 -2.23 -19.95
C GLU A 32 24.42 -1.33 -19.66
N PRO A 33 24.20 -0.24 -20.41
CA PRO A 33 23.00 0.59 -20.26
C PRO A 33 21.72 -0.22 -20.51
N ALA A 34 20.87 -0.32 -19.48
CA ALA A 34 19.55 -0.94 -19.57
C ALA A 34 18.44 0.11 -19.66
N TYR A 35 18.61 1.25 -18.99
CA TYR A 35 17.65 2.36 -19.01
C TYR A 35 18.34 3.71 -18.87
N THR A 36 17.64 4.76 -19.30
CA THR A 36 17.89 6.12 -18.87
C THR A 36 16.78 6.56 -17.92
N LEU A 37 17.15 6.99 -16.71
CA LEU A 37 16.25 7.63 -15.76
C LEU A 37 16.25 9.14 -15.99
N ARG A 38 15.08 9.71 -16.27
CA ARG A 38 14.90 11.13 -16.51
C ARG A 38 14.03 11.77 -15.44
N HIS A 39 14.49 12.90 -14.92
CA HIS A 39 13.68 13.84 -14.16
C HIS A 39 13.41 15.08 -15.02
N PRO A 40 12.37 15.87 -14.69
CA PRO A 40 12.19 17.19 -15.31
C PRO A 40 13.42 18.06 -15.13
N ASP A 41 13.75 18.84 -16.16
CA ASP A 41 14.82 19.83 -16.07
C ASP A 41 14.52 20.83 -14.94
N PRO A 42 15.38 20.97 -13.92
CA PRO A 42 15.19 21.91 -12.81
C PRO A 42 15.11 23.38 -13.24
N ALA A 43 15.62 23.72 -14.42
CA ALA A 43 15.52 25.07 -14.99
C ALA A 43 14.12 25.34 -15.57
N SER A 44 13.34 24.30 -15.88
CA SER A 44 12.00 24.44 -16.42
C SER A 44 10.99 24.82 -15.32
N PRO A 45 10.13 25.83 -15.53
CA PRO A 45 9.04 26.14 -14.60
C PRO A 45 8.11 24.94 -14.33
N SER A 46 7.97 24.03 -15.31
CA SER A 46 7.14 22.83 -15.17
C SER A 46 7.69 21.81 -14.17
N SER A 47 8.96 21.94 -13.72
CA SER A 47 9.54 21.05 -12.71
C SER A 47 9.17 21.43 -11.27
N LYS A 48 8.58 22.62 -11.06
CA LYS A 48 8.25 23.14 -9.73
C LYS A 48 6.99 22.49 -9.16
N ASN A 49 6.94 22.40 -7.83
CA ASN A 49 5.81 21.84 -7.07
C ASN A 49 5.40 20.43 -7.50
N ARG A 50 6.36 19.62 -7.96
CA ARG A 50 6.11 18.23 -8.35
C ARG A 50 7.37 17.37 -8.29
N TYR A 51 7.14 16.07 -8.14
CA TYR A 51 8.13 15.04 -8.42
C TYR A 51 7.71 14.30 -9.69
N ALA A 52 8.66 14.10 -10.60
CA ALA A 52 8.45 13.19 -11.71
C ALA A 52 9.74 12.44 -12.04
N ALA A 53 9.57 11.20 -12.51
CA ALA A 53 10.64 10.32 -12.93
C ALA A 53 10.11 9.40 -14.04
N ALA A 54 10.89 9.20 -15.09
CA ALA A 54 10.57 8.29 -16.19
C ALA A 54 11.76 7.37 -16.49
N LEU A 55 11.47 6.10 -16.77
CA LEU A 55 12.43 5.16 -17.35
C LEU A 55 12.21 5.10 -18.85
N VAL A 56 13.25 5.43 -19.60
CA VAL A 56 13.26 5.42 -21.06
C VAL A 56 14.35 4.50 -21.58
N ASP A 57 14.21 4.08 -22.84
CA ASP A 57 15.24 3.30 -23.53
C ASP A 57 16.58 4.07 -23.56
N PRO A 58 17.70 3.39 -23.30
CA PRO A 58 19.00 4.04 -23.20
C PRO A 58 19.52 4.59 -24.54
N TYR A 59 19.01 4.10 -25.69
CA TYR A 59 19.46 4.47 -27.02
C TYR A 59 18.38 5.21 -27.84
N VAL A 60 17.10 4.99 -27.53
CA VAL A 60 15.94 5.59 -28.20
C VAL A 60 15.07 6.33 -27.17
N PRO A 61 15.38 7.60 -26.84
CA PRO A 61 14.75 8.34 -25.72
C PRO A 61 13.22 8.53 -25.82
N ASP A 62 12.65 8.33 -27.02
CA ASP A 62 11.20 8.42 -27.28
C ASP A 62 10.45 7.17 -26.78
N ILE A 63 11.15 6.06 -26.54
CA ILE A 63 10.57 4.85 -25.95
C ILE A 63 10.57 5.01 -24.43
N VAL A 64 9.39 5.26 -23.87
CA VAL A 64 9.16 5.35 -22.43
C VAL A 64 8.57 4.01 -21.95
N TYR A 65 9.20 3.37 -20.98
CA TYR A 65 8.69 2.12 -20.38
C TYR A 65 7.70 2.39 -19.25
N GLY A 66 7.93 3.47 -18.52
CA GLY A 66 7.02 3.90 -17.48
C GLY A 66 7.46 5.19 -16.81
N GLU A 67 6.52 5.81 -16.12
CA GLU A 67 6.74 7.07 -15.42
C GLU A 67 5.92 7.20 -14.14
N VAL A 68 6.35 8.14 -13.32
CA VAL A 68 5.73 8.50 -12.06
C VAL A 68 5.61 10.02 -12.01
N LEU A 69 4.43 10.51 -11.63
CA LEU A 69 4.17 11.92 -11.35
C LEU A 69 3.48 12.04 -9.99
N LEU A 70 4.08 12.80 -9.07
CA LEU A 70 3.47 13.18 -7.80
C LEU A 70 3.38 14.69 -7.72
N ILE A 71 2.21 15.18 -7.34
CA ILE A 71 1.96 16.56 -6.98
C ILE A 71 1.59 16.57 -5.49
N PRO A 72 2.27 17.36 -4.64
CA PRO A 72 1.97 17.38 -3.22
C PRO A 72 0.62 18.07 -2.99
N GLU A 73 -0.17 17.50 -2.09
CA GLU A 73 -1.34 18.19 -1.54
C GLU A 73 -0.88 19.25 -0.53
N TRP A 74 -1.73 20.23 -0.22
CA TRP A 74 -1.41 21.32 0.71
C TRP A 74 -2.44 21.38 1.83
N THR A 75 -1.99 21.71 3.04
CA THR A 75 -2.92 21.94 4.16
C THR A 75 -3.82 23.14 3.84
N GLN A 76 -5.11 23.01 4.13
CA GLN A 76 -6.03 24.11 4.01
C GLN A 76 -6.02 24.94 5.31
N PRO A 77 -6.01 26.27 5.24
CA PRO A 77 -6.11 27.14 6.41
C PRO A 77 -7.55 27.17 6.94
N SER A 78 -8.08 26.04 7.42
CA SER A 78 -9.38 25.97 8.08
C SER A 78 -9.19 25.93 9.60
N LEU A 79 -8.82 27.08 10.18
CA LEU A 79 -8.95 27.26 11.62
C LEU A 79 -10.38 27.71 11.94
N SER A 80 -10.92 27.27 13.08
CA SER A 80 -12.13 27.87 13.64
C SER A 80 -11.88 29.35 13.94
N ALA A 81 -12.92 30.19 13.91
CA ALA A 81 -12.81 31.62 14.19
C ALA A 81 -12.10 31.93 15.53
N GLU A 82 -12.20 31.02 16.50
CA GLU A 82 -11.54 31.11 17.80
C GLU A 82 -10.02 30.84 17.72
N ALA A 83 -9.60 29.84 16.95
CA ALA A 83 -8.18 29.55 16.73
C ALA A 83 -7.48 30.65 15.91
N ILE A 84 -8.19 31.30 14.97
CA ILE A 84 -7.69 32.47 14.25
C ILE A 84 -7.46 33.64 15.22
N ARG A 85 -8.39 33.89 16.15
CA ARG A 85 -8.25 34.92 17.19
C ARG A 85 -7.07 34.65 18.13
N GLN A 86 -6.86 33.39 18.51
CA GLN A 86 -5.70 33.02 19.35
C GLN A 86 -4.36 33.20 18.63
N ASN A 87 -4.32 33.04 17.30
CA ASN A 87 -3.13 33.30 16.48
C ASN A 87 -3.03 34.77 16.01
N GLY A 88 -3.64 35.72 16.73
CA GLY A 88 -3.55 37.14 16.41
C GLY A 88 -4.18 37.53 15.07
N GLY A 89 -5.14 36.74 14.57
CA GLY A 89 -5.85 36.99 13.31
C GLY A 89 -5.17 36.41 12.07
N VAL A 90 -4.01 35.75 12.20
CA VAL A 90 -3.25 35.22 11.06
C VAL A 90 -3.51 33.73 10.90
N THR A 91 -4.00 33.33 9.72
CA THR A 91 -4.11 31.92 9.35
C THR A 91 -2.72 31.32 9.12
N PRO A 92 -2.44 30.09 9.60
CA PRO A 92 -1.17 29.44 9.37
C PRO A 92 -0.92 29.27 7.86
N SER A 93 0.35 29.39 7.46
CA SER A 93 0.77 29.20 6.07
C SER A 93 0.49 27.75 5.63
N PRO A 94 -0.05 27.52 4.41
CA PRO A 94 -0.22 26.17 3.89
C PRO A 94 1.11 25.41 3.83
N GLU A 95 1.09 24.17 4.34
CA GLU A 95 2.22 23.26 4.35
C GLU A 95 1.98 22.09 3.40
N PRO A 96 3.02 21.58 2.73
CA PRO A 96 2.87 20.46 1.81
C PRO A 96 2.67 19.14 2.58
N ILE A 97 1.72 18.33 2.13
CA ILE A 97 1.36 17.04 2.67
C ILE A 97 2.08 15.95 1.88
N LEU A 98 2.79 15.06 2.57
CA LEU A 98 3.48 13.93 1.97
C LEU A 98 2.44 12.93 1.38
N PRO A 99 2.51 12.59 0.09
CA PRO A 99 1.56 11.68 -0.52
C PRO A 99 1.55 10.28 0.12
N THR A 100 0.36 9.76 0.40
CA THR A 100 0.16 8.40 0.95
C THR A 100 0.07 7.32 -0.12
N ARG A 101 0.11 7.71 -1.40
CA ARG A 101 0.18 6.82 -2.55
C ARG A 101 0.80 7.52 -3.75
N PHE A 102 1.32 6.75 -4.68
CA PHE A 102 1.69 7.21 -6.00
C PHE A 102 1.38 6.14 -7.04
N THR A 103 1.28 6.55 -8.30
CA THR A 103 1.00 5.64 -9.42
C THR A 103 2.24 5.53 -10.30
N VAL A 104 2.61 4.29 -10.60
CA VAL A 104 3.54 3.97 -11.68
C VAL A 104 2.70 3.68 -12.92
N HIS A 105 2.89 4.48 -13.96
CA HIS A 105 2.30 4.23 -15.28
C HIS A 105 3.27 3.36 -16.07
N LEU A 106 2.80 2.21 -16.55
CA LEU A 106 3.54 1.36 -17.49
C LEU A 106 2.96 1.54 -18.89
N TYR A 107 3.82 1.43 -19.89
CA TYR A 107 3.45 1.49 -21.29
C TYR A 107 3.80 0.15 -21.94
N ASN A 108 2.84 -0.42 -22.68
CA ASN A 108 2.95 -1.71 -23.36
C ASN A 108 3.10 -2.96 -22.43
N PRO A 109 1.98 -3.48 -21.89
CA PRO A 109 0.63 -2.96 -22.01
C PRO A 109 0.43 -1.77 -21.06
N ASP A 110 -0.57 -0.94 -21.35
CA ASP A 110 -0.86 0.21 -20.49
C ASP A 110 -1.41 -0.28 -19.15
N GLN A 111 -0.68 0.00 -18.08
CA GLN A 111 -1.08 -0.36 -16.71
C GLN A 111 -0.86 0.80 -15.75
N GLN A 112 -1.70 0.86 -14.71
CA GLN A 112 -1.55 1.79 -13.61
C GLN A 112 -1.33 1.01 -12.31
N VAL A 113 -0.09 1.00 -11.84
CA VAL A 113 0.28 0.30 -10.60
C VAL A 113 0.33 1.30 -9.46
N ILE A 114 -0.67 1.22 -8.58
CA ILE A 114 -0.78 2.12 -7.42
C ILE A 114 0.05 1.55 -6.26
N VAL A 115 1.02 2.34 -5.82
CA VAL A 115 1.86 2.07 -4.65
C VAL A 115 1.28 2.81 -3.45
N HIS A 116 0.88 2.07 -2.42
CA HIS A 116 0.34 2.61 -1.17
C HIS A 116 1.40 2.70 -0.09
N TYR A 117 1.63 3.91 0.42
CA TYR A 117 2.49 4.17 1.56
C TYR A 117 1.74 4.03 2.88
N LYS A 118 2.25 3.16 3.75
CA LYS A 118 1.86 3.07 5.16
C LYS A 118 3.00 3.62 6.02
N PRO A 119 2.78 4.74 6.74
CA PRO A 119 3.77 5.28 7.66
C PRO A 119 4.15 4.27 8.74
N LYS A 120 5.37 4.41 9.25
CA LYS A 120 5.85 3.61 10.38
C LYS A 120 4.96 3.88 11.60
N THR A 121 4.52 2.80 12.24
CA THR A 121 3.84 2.86 13.54
C THR A 121 4.76 2.30 14.64
N TRP A 122 4.31 2.35 15.89
CA TRP A 122 5.03 1.75 17.01
C TRP A 122 5.31 0.24 16.81
N ASN A 123 4.38 -0.47 16.17
CA ASN A 123 4.39 -1.93 16.01
C ASN A 123 4.70 -2.39 14.57
N SER A 124 4.88 -1.49 13.60
CA SER A 124 5.12 -1.89 12.21
C SER A 124 6.06 -0.91 11.48
N PRO A 125 6.98 -1.42 10.63
CA PRO A 125 7.84 -0.57 9.83
C PRO A 125 7.03 0.15 8.74
N ALA A 126 7.58 1.27 8.25
CA ALA A 126 7.06 1.90 7.05
C ALA A 126 7.08 0.91 5.88
N THR A 127 5.98 0.87 5.13
CA THR A 127 5.78 -0.11 4.05
C THR A 127 5.18 0.57 2.82
N TRP A 128 5.65 0.21 1.63
CA TRP A 128 5.06 0.63 0.36
C TRP A 128 4.57 -0.59 -0.39
N SER A 129 3.26 -0.78 -0.50
CA SER A 129 2.65 -1.98 -1.09
C SER A 129 1.97 -1.70 -2.42
N PHE A 130 2.14 -2.60 -3.37
CA PHE A 130 1.50 -2.52 -4.68
C PHE A 130 1.05 -3.91 -5.15
N GLU A 131 0.20 -3.95 -6.16
CA GLU A 131 -0.30 -5.20 -6.74
C GLU A 131 -0.14 -5.15 -8.26
N MET A 132 0.20 -6.29 -8.86
CA MET A 132 0.29 -6.46 -10.31
C MET A 132 -0.46 -7.71 -10.76
N PRO A 133 -1.11 -7.69 -11.92
CA PRO A 133 -1.88 -8.83 -12.43
C PRO A 133 -0.98 -9.98 -12.86
N GLN A 134 -1.37 -11.23 -12.57
CA GLN A 134 -0.62 -12.42 -13.01
C GLN A 134 -0.59 -12.53 -14.54
N GLN A 135 -1.66 -12.08 -15.20
CA GLN A 135 -1.79 -12.04 -16.66
C GLN A 135 -2.02 -10.60 -17.09
N SER A 136 -1.16 -10.12 -17.95
CA SER A 136 -1.08 -8.71 -18.35
C SER A 136 -1.36 -8.51 -19.82
N PHE A 137 -1.08 -9.52 -20.64
CA PHE A 137 -1.21 -9.41 -22.08
C PHE A 137 -2.50 -10.06 -22.54
N ARG A 138 -3.19 -9.38 -23.46
CA ARG A 138 -4.31 -9.97 -24.16
C ARG A 138 -3.83 -11.13 -25.03
N GLN A 139 -4.49 -12.28 -24.91
CA GLN A 139 -4.25 -13.38 -25.83
C GLN A 139 -4.66 -12.99 -27.26
N PRO A 140 -3.82 -13.25 -28.26
CA PRO A 140 -4.17 -12.95 -29.65
C PRO A 140 -5.40 -13.79 -30.04
N SER A 141 -6.47 -13.13 -30.50
CA SER A 141 -7.69 -13.78 -31.01
C SER A 141 -8.07 -13.25 -32.38
N SER A 142 -8.53 -14.17 -33.24
CA SER A 142 -9.11 -13.88 -34.55
C SER A 142 -10.56 -13.38 -34.47
N SER A 143 -11.19 -13.50 -33.30
CA SER A 143 -12.55 -13.02 -33.05
C SER A 143 -12.55 -11.51 -32.79
N THR A 144 -13.40 -10.78 -33.51
CA THR A 144 -13.62 -9.35 -33.26
C THR A 144 -14.23 -9.10 -31.88
N LEU A 145 -15.03 -10.04 -31.36
CA LEU A 145 -15.63 -9.94 -30.02
C LEU A 145 -14.54 -9.91 -28.93
N ASP A 146 -13.56 -10.80 -29.04
CA ASP A 146 -12.49 -10.96 -28.05
C ASP A 146 -11.55 -9.74 -28.02
N ARG A 147 -11.47 -8.99 -29.12
CA ARG A 147 -10.73 -7.71 -29.18
C ARG A 147 -11.42 -6.59 -28.41
N THR A 148 -12.74 -6.68 -28.22
CA THR A 148 -13.52 -5.67 -27.48
C THR A 148 -13.65 -5.95 -25.99
N GLN A 149 -13.26 -7.15 -25.53
CA GLN A 149 -13.31 -7.51 -24.11
C GLN A 149 -12.33 -6.67 -23.29
N THR A 150 -12.54 -6.47 -21.98
CA THR A 150 -11.59 -5.78 -21.09
C THR A 150 -10.21 -6.44 -21.10
N ASP A 151 -9.14 -5.65 -21.01
CA ASP A 151 -7.77 -6.16 -20.92
C ASP A 151 -7.57 -6.97 -19.63
N PRO A 152 -6.91 -8.15 -19.67
CA PRO A 152 -6.54 -8.90 -18.47
C PRO A 152 -5.85 -8.04 -17.40
N ALA A 153 -5.00 -7.09 -17.78
CA ALA A 153 -4.31 -6.23 -16.83
C ALA A 153 -5.24 -5.30 -16.04
N ALA A 154 -6.37 -4.91 -16.65
CA ALA A 154 -7.36 -3.99 -16.07
C ALA A 154 -8.58 -4.71 -15.46
N ALA A 155 -8.78 -6.00 -15.74
CA ALA A 155 -9.92 -6.76 -15.26
C ALA A 155 -9.81 -7.07 -13.76
N ASP A 156 -10.87 -6.77 -13.00
CA ASP A 156 -10.93 -7.04 -11.54
C ASP A 156 -10.91 -8.54 -11.20
N THR A 157 -11.29 -9.38 -12.16
CA THR A 157 -11.29 -10.84 -12.00
C THR A 157 -9.89 -11.45 -12.13
N THR A 158 -8.93 -10.72 -12.70
CA THR A 158 -7.57 -11.23 -12.89
C THR A 158 -6.86 -11.34 -11.54
N PRO A 159 -6.35 -12.53 -11.17
CA PRO A 159 -5.58 -12.68 -9.95
C PRO A 159 -4.36 -11.73 -9.93
N LYS A 160 -4.10 -11.10 -8.78
CA LYS A 160 -2.98 -10.16 -8.62
C LYS A 160 -1.97 -10.70 -7.62
N LEU A 161 -0.68 -10.47 -7.87
CA LEU A 161 0.38 -10.67 -6.88
C LEU A 161 0.54 -9.40 -6.05
N ARG A 162 0.74 -9.55 -4.74
CA ARG A 162 1.00 -8.41 -3.84
C ARG A 162 2.47 -8.31 -3.51
N PHE A 163 3.03 -7.14 -3.70
CA PHE A 163 4.41 -6.81 -3.38
C PHE A 163 4.46 -5.74 -2.29
N SER A 164 5.55 -5.73 -1.52
CA SER A 164 5.79 -4.65 -0.56
C SER A 164 7.26 -4.34 -0.37
N TRP A 165 7.62 -3.07 -0.50
CA TRP A 165 8.89 -2.54 -0.05
C TRP A 165 8.86 -2.29 1.45
N ARG A 166 9.89 -2.77 2.16
CA ARG A 166 10.12 -2.50 3.57
C ARG A 166 11.53 -1.97 3.75
N LYS A 167 11.69 -1.11 4.75
CA LYS A 167 13.00 -0.63 5.17
C LYS A 167 13.76 -1.75 5.89
N ASP A 168 15.00 -2.01 5.50
CA ASP A 168 15.80 -3.11 6.05
C ASP A 168 16.21 -2.86 7.52
N SER A 169 16.61 -1.63 7.85
CA SER A 169 16.95 -1.26 9.23
C SER A 169 16.56 0.18 9.60
N LYS A 170 16.63 0.52 10.90
CA LYS A 170 16.36 1.89 11.35
C LYS A 170 17.38 2.90 10.80
N LEU A 171 18.64 2.48 10.66
CA LEU A 171 19.78 3.34 10.32
C LEU A 171 20.09 3.37 8.82
N SER A 172 19.93 2.24 8.12
CA SER A 172 20.11 2.19 6.67
C SER A 172 18.99 2.93 5.96
N LYS A 173 19.19 3.24 4.67
CA LYS A 173 18.10 3.64 3.76
C LYS A 173 17.84 2.55 2.73
N ASP A 174 18.26 1.33 3.05
CA ASP A 174 18.10 0.18 2.18
C ASP A 174 16.67 -0.33 2.26
N LEU A 175 16.18 -0.81 1.12
CA LEU A 175 14.83 -1.33 0.96
C LEU A 175 14.89 -2.77 0.49
N THR A 176 13.96 -3.59 0.96
CA THR A 176 13.76 -4.96 0.51
C THR A 176 12.33 -5.09 -0.01
N CYS A 177 12.17 -5.54 -1.25
CA CYS A 177 10.87 -5.85 -1.83
C CYS A 177 10.54 -7.32 -1.58
N LEU A 178 9.36 -7.54 -1.01
CA LEU A 178 8.82 -8.86 -0.69
C LEU A 178 7.59 -9.15 -1.54
N LEU A 179 7.44 -10.39 -2.00
CA LEU A 179 6.17 -10.94 -2.50
C LEU A 179 5.39 -11.53 -1.32
N SER A 180 4.16 -11.06 -1.10
CA SER A 180 3.28 -11.42 0.03
C SER A 180 2.10 -12.32 -0.35
N GLY A 181 2.17 -12.97 -1.52
CA GLY A 181 1.16 -13.91 -2.02
C GLY A 181 0.19 -13.32 -3.05
N LYS A 182 -0.89 -14.06 -3.31
CA LYS A 182 -1.89 -13.78 -4.36
C LYS A 182 -3.15 -13.16 -3.75
N THR A 183 -3.79 -12.26 -4.49
CA THR A 183 -5.11 -11.70 -4.20
C THR A 183 -6.04 -12.11 -5.34
N THR A 184 -7.02 -12.98 -5.06
CA THR A 184 -8.13 -13.29 -5.97
C THR A 184 -9.36 -12.51 -5.54
N ALA A 185 -9.67 -11.44 -6.25
CA ALA A 185 -10.78 -10.55 -5.89
C ALA A 185 -12.11 -11.10 -6.41
N LEU A 186 -12.79 -11.92 -5.60
CA LEU A 186 -14.25 -12.15 -5.68
C LEU A 186 -14.93 -12.26 -4.31
N SER A 187 -14.19 -12.37 -3.21
CA SER A 187 -14.74 -12.34 -1.86
C SER A 187 -13.88 -11.41 -1.01
N GLY A 188 -14.48 -10.39 -0.41
CA GLY A 188 -13.82 -9.35 0.41
C GLY A 188 -13.14 -9.85 1.70
N THR A 189 -12.87 -11.15 1.81
CA THR A 189 -12.13 -11.74 2.91
C THR A 189 -10.65 -11.81 2.52
N LYS A 190 -9.85 -10.90 3.09
CA LYS A 190 -8.38 -10.93 3.01
C LYS A 190 -7.87 -12.16 3.78
N THR A 191 -8.01 -13.35 3.22
CA THR A 191 -7.38 -14.55 3.78
C THR A 191 -5.87 -14.36 3.67
N LYS A 192 -5.18 -14.40 4.81
CA LYS A 192 -3.72 -14.33 4.83
C LYS A 192 -3.19 -15.52 4.02
N SER A 193 -2.38 -15.26 3.01
CA SER A 193 -1.69 -16.32 2.27
C SER A 193 -0.95 -17.22 3.27
N LYS A 194 -1.04 -18.54 3.08
CA LYS A 194 -0.32 -19.52 3.89
C LYS A 194 1.19 -19.50 3.61
N GLU A 195 1.59 -18.91 2.48
CA GLU A 195 2.99 -18.78 2.10
C GLU A 195 3.66 -17.61 2.82
N PRO A 196 4.91 -17.78 3.31
CA PRO A 196 5.67 -16.68 3.88
C PRO A 196 6.02 -15.65 2.81
N ASP A 197 6.20 -14.40 3.24
CA ASP A 197 6.76 -13.35 2.39
C ASP A 197 8.14 -13.78 1.86
N ILE A 198 8.38 -13.63 0.55
CA ILE A 198 9.69 -13.95 -0.06
C ILE A 198 10.36 -12.70 -0.63
N THR A 199 11.67 -12.58 -0.45
CA THR A 199 12.44 -11.47 -1.03
C THR A 199 12.58 -11.64 -2.53
N ILE A 200 12.22 -10.63 -3.30
CA ILE A 200 12.37 -10.62 -4.76
C ILE A 200 13.35 -9.56 -5.25
N SER A 201 13.56 -8.49 -4.47
CA SER A 201 14.49 -7.42 -4.83
C SER A 201 15.02 -6.71 -3.60
N ILE A 202 16.24 -6.19 -3.70
CA ILE A 202 16.91 -5.44 -2.65
C ILE A 202 17.47 -4.17 -3.28
N PHE A 203 17.17 -3.02 -2.70
CA PHE A 203 17.71 -1.72 -3.10
C PHE A 203 18.66 -1.19 -2.02
N GLN A 204 19.93 -1.07 -2.34
CA GLN A 204 21.00 -0.73 -1.41
C GLN A 204 21.73 0.56 -1.78
N ALA A 205 22.27 1.20 -0.75
CA ALA A 205 23.15 2.37 -0.88
C ALA A 205 22.55 3.51 -1.73
N LEU A 206 21.21 3.54 -1.84
CA LEU A 206 20.43 4.48 -2.64
C LEU A 206 20.72 4.48 -4.15
N ARG A 207 21.40 3.45 -4.66
CA ARG A 207 21.93 3.43 -6.04
C ARG A 207 21.99 2.07 -6.71
N GLU A 208 21.75 0.98 -5.99
CA GLU A 208 21.92 -0.38 -6.50
C GLU A 208 20.64 -1.17 -6.25
N LEU A 209 20.00 -1.68 -7.30
CA LEU A 209 18.83 -2.56 -7.20
C LEU A 209 19.21 -3.95 -7.69
N THR A 210 19.20 -4.95 -6.81
CA THR A 210 19.47 -6.34 -7.13
C THR A 210 18.16 -7.13 -7.16
N LEU A 211 17.98 -7.96 -8.18
CA LEU A 211 16.89 -8.93 -8.24
C LEU A 211 17.35 -10.25 -7.63
N TYR A 212 16.57 -10.78 -6.70
CA TYR A 212 16.87 -12.06 -6.06
C TYR A 212 16.36 -13.21 -6.94
N GLU A 213 17.10 -13.49 -8.01
CA GLU A 213 16.82 -14.53 -9.02
C GLU A 213 16.38 -15.86 -8.40
N PRO A 214 16.99 -16.37 -7.30
CA PRO A 214 16.56 -17.62 -6.69
C PRO A 214 15.13 -17.62 -6.16
N ASN A 215 14.45 -16.48 -5.97
CA ASN A 215 13.03 -16.45 -5.59
C ASN A 215 12.11 -16.08 -6.75
N LEU A 216 12.64 -15.61 -7.88
CA LEU A 216 11.82 -15.17 -9.02
C LEU A 216 11.04 -16.32 -9.66
N TYR A 217 11.52 -17.57 -9.55
CA TYR A 217 10.77 -18.73 -10.03
C TYR A 217 9.41 -18.94 -9.33
N ARG A 218 9.20 -18.33 -8.16
CA ARG A 218 7.94 -18.34 -7.39
C ARG A 218 7.00 -17.19 -7.76
N VAL A 219 7.49 -16.23 -8.55
CA VAL A 219 6.70 -15.11 -9.05
C VAL A 219 5.96 -15.59 -10.29
N GLU A 220 4.77 -16.13 -10.09
CA GLU A 220 3.90 -16.56 -11.20
C GLU A 220 3.23 -15.34 -11.85
N MET A 221 3.93 -14.70 -12.77
CA MET A 221 3.43 -13.56 -13.53
C MET A 221 3.96 -13.59 -14.96
N GLU A 222 3.17 -13.08 -15.89
CA GLU A 222 3.53 -13.02 -17.31
C GLU A 222 4.52 -11.87 -17.60
N ASP A 223 4.25 -10.68 -17.04
CA ASP A 223 5.01 -9.47 -17.34
C ASP A 223 6.15 -9.21 -16.34
N PHE A 224 7.26 -9.94 -16.49
CA PHE A 224 8.47 -9.71 -15.70
C PHE A 224 9.13 -8.36 -16.02
N LYS A 225 8.99 -7.86 -17.24
CA LYS A 225 9.60 -6.58 -17.63
C LYS A 225 8.87 -5.41 -16.98
N GLY A 226 7.54 -5.43 -16.96
CA GLY A 226 6.72 -4.50 -16.18
C GLY A 226 7.07 -4.53 -14.70
N LEU A 227 7.27 -5.72 -14.12
CA LEU A 227 7.72 -5.84 -12.72
C LEU A 227 9.06 -5.16 -12.48
N GLU A 228 10.05 -5.39 -13.34
CA GLU A 228 11.37 -4.76 -13.25
C GLU A 228 11.26 -3.22 -13.27
N VAL A 229 10.47 -2.68 -14.20
CA VAL A 229 10.20 -1.23 -14.31
C VAL A 229 9.52 -0.70 -13.04
N VAL A 230 8.52 -1.40 -12.50
CA VAL A 230 7.84 -1.03 -11.25
C VAL A 230 8.78 -1.10 -10.05
N LEU A 231 9.64 -2.10 -9.98
CA LEU A 231 10.63 -2.23 -8.90
C LEU A 231 11.62 -1.07 -8.93
N LEU A 232 12.16 -0.74 -10.11
CA LEU A 232 13.07 0.38 -10.31
C LEU A 232 12.41 1.72 -9.98
N LEU A 233 11.29 2.07 -10.64
CA LEU A 233 10.58 3.33 -10.41
C LEU A 233 10.05 3.44 -8.98
N GLY A 234 9.58 2.33 -8.40
CA GLY A 234 9.14 2.25 -7.02
C GLY A 234 10.26 2.58 -6.04
N ALA A 235 11.41 1.91 -6.15
CA ALA A 235 12.56 2.16 -5.28
C ALA A 235 13.12 3.57 -5.43
N ILE A 236 13.23 4.06 -6.68
CA ILE A 236 13.71 5.41 -7.00
C ILE A 236 12.78 6.49 -6.42
N THR A 237 11.47 6.33 -6.61
CA THR A 237 10.47 7.26 -6.07
C THR A 237 10.49 7.24 -4.54
N ILE A 238 10.59 6.06 -3.92
CA ILE A 238 10.70 5.95 -2.45
C ILE A 238 11.94 6.69 -1.94
N ARG A 239 13.10 6.47 -2.58
CA ARG A 239 14.34 7.18 -2.26
C ARG A 239 14.17 8.69 -2.37
N ASP A 240 13.65 9.16 -3.50
CA ASP A 240 13.66 10.59 -3.82
C ASP A 240 12.59 11.40 -3.11
N VAL A 241 11.48 10.77 -2.71
CA VAL A 241 10.33 11.45 -2.10
C VAL A 241 10.26 11.20 -0.60
N TYR A 242 10.51 9.98 -0.14
CA TYR A 242 10.27 9.58 1.24
C TYR A 242 11.55 9.56 2.10
N PHE A 243 12.74 9.56 1.48
CA PHE A 243 14.04 9.62 2.18
C PHE A 243 14.76 10.98 2.04
N THR A 244 14.10 11.96 1.46
CA THR A 244 14.54 13.36 1.30
C THR A 244 13.55 14.31 2.00
N THR A 245 13.83 15.62 2.01
CA THR A 245 12.89 16.61 2.55
C THR A 245 11.77 16.92 1.52
N MET A 246 10.58 17.29 1.99
CA MET A 246 9.46 17.69 1.10
C MET A 246 9.85 18.83 0.15
N ARG A 247 10.70 19.77 0.60
CA ARG A 247 11.14 20.88 -0.25
C ARG A 247 12.02 20.40 -1.40
N ASP A 248 12.94 19.48 -1.15
CA ASP A 248 13.83 18.94 -2.17
C ASP A 248 13.09 18.01 -3.14
N ALA A 249 12.25 17.12 -2.61
CA ALA A 249 11.48 16.15 -3.40
C ALA A 249 10.59 16.83 -4.45
N PHE A 250 9.88 17.88 -4.03
CA PHE A 250 8.88 18.58 -4.84
C PHE A 250 9.37 19.91 -5.42
N LYS A 251 10.65 20.27 -5.19
CA LYS A 251 11.27 21.52 -5.66
C LYS A 251 10.41 22.74 -5.28
N LEU A 252 10.05 22.80 -4.00
CA LEU A 252 9.21 23.87 -3.45
C LEU A 252 10.03 25.14 -3.28
N ASP A 253 9.55 26.24 -3.85
CA ASP A 253 10.16 27.55 -3.65
C ASP A 253 9.70 28.12 -2.29
N ALA A 254 10.55 28.88 -1.61
CA ALA A 254 10.18 29.50 -0.33
C ALA A 254 8.98 30.46 -0.45
N THR A 255 8.67 30.91 -1.67
CA THR A 255 7.61 31.87 -2.00
C THR A 255 6.34 31.20 -2.53
N SER A 256 6.34 29.88 -2.81
CA SER A 256 5.17 29.17 -3.37
C SER A 256 4.16 28.75 -2.31
N VAL A 257 4.26 29.28 -1.11
CA VAL A 257 3.18 29.25 -0.13
C VAL A 257 2.01 30.02 -0.75
N PRO A 258 0.80 29.44 -0.86
CA PRO A 258 -0.40 30.19 -1.23
C PRO A 258 -0.60 31.30 -0.20
N VAL A 259 -0.19 32.52 -0.56
CA VAL A 259 -0.41 33.71 0.26
C VAL A 259 -1.92 33.99 0.18
N GLY A 260 -2.65 33.64 1.23
CA GLY A 260 -3.96 34.25 1.49
C GLY A 260 -3.81 35.77 1.56
N PRO A 261 -4.86 36.55 1.28
CA PRO A 261 -4.76 38.01 1.17
C PRO A 261 -4.21 38.59 2.48
N SER A 262 -2.96 39.06 2.45
CA SER A 262 -2.37 39.74 3.58
C SER A 262 -2.89 41.19 3.62
N PRO A 263 -3.39 41.68 4.77
CA PRO A 263 -3.80 43.06 4.89
C PRO A 263 -2.57 43.98 4.79
N ALA A 264 -2.80 45.12 4.14
CA ALA A 264 -1.82 46.15 3.86
C ALA A 264 -0.95 46.49 5.09
N ALA A 265 0.37 46.58 4.86
CA ALA A 265 1.30 47.13 5.81
C ALA A 265 0.92 48.60 6.09
N VAL A 266 0.40 48.85 7.28
CA VAL A 266 0.18 50.20 7.81
C VAL A 266 1.55 50.77 8.17
N ALA A 267 2.09 51.61 7.28
CA ALA A 267 3.33 52.33 7.52
C ALA A 267 3.07 53.45 8.55
N ASN A 268 3.44 53.20 9.81
CA ASN A 268 3.58 54.26 10.81
C ASN A 268 4.85 55.08 10.50
N THR A 269 4.68 56.37 10.22
CA THR A 269 5.76 57.36 10.27
C THR A 269 5.38 58.43 11.30
N PRO A 270 6.25 58.74 12.28
CA PRO A 270 6.09 59.91 13.13
C PRO A 270 7.06 61.01 12.70
N ASN A 271 6.53 62.19 12.37
CA ASN A 271 7.00 63.48 12.88
C ASN A 271 6.32 64.64 12.14
N GLY A 272 5.90 65.64 12.92
CA GLY A 272 5.18 66.82 12.46
C GLY A 272 6.08 67.93 11.91
N HIS A 273 5.45 68.91 11.27
CA HIS A 273 5.46 70.31 11.70
C HIS A 273 4.49 71.14 10.81
N THR A 274 3.76 72.03 11.49
CA THR A 274 3.10 73.28 11.08
C THR A 274 3.39 73.87 9.69
N THR A 275 2.35 74.18 8.92
CA THR A 275 1.88 75.54 8.53
C THR A 275 0.90 75.48 7.34
N ALA A 276 -0.25 76.16 7.47
CA ALA A 276 -1.06 76.65 6.34
C ALA A 276 -0.48 78.02 5.90
N PRO A 277 -0.68 78.53 4.65
CA PRO A 277 -2.02 78.88 4.15
C PRO A 277 -2.28 78.84 2.61
N ALA A 278 -3.58 78.87 2.30
CA ALA A 278 -4.30 79.59 1.24
C ALA A 278 -4.20 79.25 -0.28
N ALA A 279 -5.39 78.94 -0.81
CA ALA A 279 -6.04 79.44 -2.04
C ALA A 279 -5.67 78.86 -3.42
N GLY A 280 -6.68 78.29 -4.10
CA GLY A 280 -6.62 77.96 -5.53
C GLY A 280 -7.82 77.18 -6.08
N LYS A 281 -8.80 77.93 -6.59
CA LYS A 281 -10.04 77.63 -7.35
C LYS A 281 -10.13 76.38 -8.27
N ASP A 282 -11.37 75.85 -8.32
CA ASP A 282 -12.19 75.48 -9.50
C ASP A 282 -11.77 74.32 -10.45
N LYS A 283 -12.51 73.19 -10.41
CA LYS A 283 -13.60 72.81 -11.37
C LYS A 283 -13.93 71.31 -11.35
N GLN A 284 -15.20 71.00 -11.07
CA GLN A 284 -15.90 69.78 -11.51
C GLN A 284 -16.14 69.80 -13.03
N PRO A 285 -16.49 68.64 -13.61
CA PRO A 285 -17.86 68.53 -14.12
C PRO A 285 -18.62 67.29 -13.61
N VAL A 286 -19.93 67.48 -13.57
CA VAL A 286 -21.00 66.58 -13.16
C VAL A 286 -21.60 65.81 -14.34
N SER A 287 -22.15 64.62 -14.08
CA SER A 287 -23.27 63.98 -14.80
C SER A 287 -23.41 62.53 -14.28
N ALA A 288 -24.56 61.88 -14.05
CA ALA A 288 -25.97 62.18 -13.78
C ALA A 288 -26.67 60.79 -13.71
N GLY A 289 -27.71 60.62 -12.89
CA GLY A 289 -28.67 59.49 -12.93
C GLY A 289 -28.64 58.59 -11.67
N SER A 290 -29.48 58.83 -10.64
CA SER A 290 -30.89 58.39 -10.46
C SER A 290 -31.01 56.89 -10.09
N GLY A 291 -31.67 56.41 -9.03
CA GLY A 291 -32.52 57.00 -7.97
C GLY A 291 -32.51 56.13 -6.69
N ALA A 292 -32.85 56.68 -5.52
CA ALA A 292 -34.14 56.50 -4.81
C ALA A 292 -34.34 55.09 -4.19
N LEU A 293 -34.68 54.83 -2.92
CA LEU A 293 -35.17 55.59 -1.77
C LEU A 293 -35.20 54.65 -0.52
N ASN A 294 -35.11 55.22 0.70
CA ASN A 294 -35.69 54.75 2.00
C ASN A 294 -35.06 53.54 2.73
N ALA A 295 -35.00 53.44 4.07
CA ALA A 295 -35.24 54.34 5.19
C ALA A 295 -34.74 53.65 6.49
N ASN A 296 -34.42 54.46 7.51
CA ASN A 296 -34.12 54.09 8.90
C ASN A 296 -35.12 53.11 9.54
N THR A 297 -34.62 52.22 10.39
CA THR A 297 -35.13 52.04 11.78
C THR A 297 -34.19 51.15 12.62
N THR A 298 -33.64 51.72 13.69
CA THR A 298 -33.22 51.03 14.90
C THR A 298 -34.45 50.44 15.60
N PRO A 299 -34.34 49.32 16.33
CA PRO A 299 -34.68 49.44 17.75
C PRO A 299 -33.85 48.57 18.73
N THR A 300 -33.92 49.05 19.96
CA THR A 300 -33.32 48.64 21.24
C THR A 300 -33.70 47.24 21.74
N ILE A 301 -32.81 46.71 22.59
CA ILE A 301 -32.82 45.52 23.46
C ILE A 301 -34.07 45.43 24.37
N PRO A 302 -34.49 44.21 24.77
CA PRO A 302 -34.68 43.94 26.20
C PRO A 302 -34.00 42.65 26.72
N GLU A 303 -33.55 42.70 27.98
CA GLU A 303 -32.93 41.65 28.80
C GLU A 303 -33.89 40.54 29.29
N GLU A 304 -33.31 39.34 29.48
CA GLU A 304 -33.61 38.23 30.44
C GLU A 304 -34.95 37.42 30.35
N PRO A 305 -35.05 36.15 30.86
CA PRO A 305 -34.18 35.45 31.82
C PRO A 305 -33.78 33.98 31.51
N THR A 306 -32.84 33.49 32.31
CA THR A 306 -32.35 32.12 32.55
C THR A 306 -33.44 31.11 32.94
N VAL A 307 -33.53 29.93 32.30
CA VAL A 307 -34.13 28.68 32.89
C VAL A 307 -33.52 27.40 32.30
N GLU A 308 -33.22 26.47 33.21
CA GLU A 308 -32.73 25.10 33.03
C GLU A 308 -33.59 24.15 32.16
N ASN A 309 -32.94 23.07 31.68
CA ASN A 309 -33.38 21.95 30.83
C ASN A 309 -34.81 21.38 31.01
N PRO A 310 -35.31 20.66 29.97
CA PRO A 310 -35.59 19.23 30.20
C PRO A 310 -35.11 18.27 29.08
N PRO A 311 -34.79 17.00 29.42
CA PRO A 311 -34.30 15.95 28.50
C PRO A 311 -35.39 15.28 27.62
N ARG A 312 -36.62 15.80 27.56
CA ARG A 312 -37.76 15.16 26.85
C ARG A 312 -37.79 15.41 25.33
N ARG A 313 -37.34 16.58 24.85
CA ARG A 313 -37.36 16.90 23.39
C ARG A 313 -36.36 16.08 22.57
N LYS A 314 -35.23 15.68 23.16
CA LYS A 314 -34.27 14.77 22.52
C LYS A 314 -34.85 13.36 22.32
N GLN A 315 -35.54 12.82 23.33
CA GLN A 315 -36.16 11.49 23.23
C GLN A 315 -37.26 11.40 22.17
N GLU A 316 -37.99 12.49 21.91
CA GLU A 316 -39.01 12.52 20.85
C GLU A 316 -38.38 12.60 19.46
N GLN A 317 -37.29 13.37 19.31
CA GLN A 317 -36.51 13.44 18.06
C GLN A 317 -35.81 12.11 17.75
N ASP A 318 -35.19 11.47 18.74
CA ASP A 318 -34.52 10.18 18.57
C ASP A 318 -35.52 9.08 18.16
N LYS A 319 -36.74 9.08 18.72
CA LYS A 319 -37.81 8.14 18.34
C LYS A 319 -38.31 8.37 16.92
N GLU A 320 -38.32 9.62 16.44
CA GLU A 320 -38.73 9.92 15.07
C GLU A 320 -37.64 9.51 14.07
N GLU A 321 -36.37 9.73 14.40
CA GLU A 321 -35.22 9.26 13.62
C GLU A 321 -35.13 7.74 13.55
N GLU A 322 -35.41 7.04 14.66
CA GLU A 322 -35.44 5.56 14.68
C GLU A 322 -36.58 5.02 13.78
N ARG A 323 -37.75 5.67 13.78
CA ARG A 323 -38.87 5.28 12.88
C ARG A 323 -38.54 5.51 11.41
N ARG A 324 -37.84 6.61 11.08
CA ARG A 324 -37.36 6.87 9.71
C ARG A 324 -36.31 5.86 9.27
N THR A 325 -35.39 5.52 10.15
CA THR A 325 -34.34 4.53 9.90
C THR A 325 -34.92 3.12 9.71
N LYS A 326 -35.88 2.73 10.56
CA LYS A 326 -36.58 1.44 10.45
C LYS A 326 -37.37 1.33 9.15
N LYS A 327 -38.02 2.42 8.70
CA LYS A 327 -38.76 2.44 7.44
C LYS A 327 -37.83 2.29 6.22
N LEU A 328 -36.66 2.92 6.23
CA LEU A 328 -35.66 2.78 5.16
C LEU A 328 -35.16 1.32 5.09
N LEU A 329 -34.84 0.72 6.24
CA LEU A 329 -34.38 -0.67 6.31
C LEU A 329 -35.44 -1.67 5.84
N GLU A 330 -36.72 -1.44 6.17
CA GLU A 330 -37.83 -2.27 5.72
C GLU A 330 -38.07 -2.14 4.20
N GLU A 331 -37.93 -0.93 3.64
CA GLU A 331 -38.01 -0.71 2.20
C GLU A 331 -36.83 -1.37 1.45
N GLU A 332 -35.63 -1.34 2.02
CA GLU A 332 -34.45 -2.02 1.49
C GLU A 332 -34.61 -3.55 1.52
N GLU A 333 -35.10 -4.11 2.62
CA GLU A 333 -35.37 -5.55 2.74
C GLU A 333 -36.46 -6.00 1.76
N LYS A 334 -37.52 -5.20 1.61
CA LYS A 334 -38.59 -5.48 0.63
C LYS A 334 -38.07 -5.40 -0.80
N ALA A 335 -37.19 -4.46 -1.12
CA ALA A 335 -36.53 -4.36 -2.42
C ALA A 335 -35.64 -5.59 -2.69
N ARG A 336 -34.85 -6.01 -1.69
CA ARG A 336 -34.03 -7.22 -1.76
C ARG A 336 -34.86 -8.47 -1.98
N ARG A 337 -35.99 -8.62 -1.28
CA ARG A 337 -36.91 -9.76 -1.44
C ARG A 337 -37.56 -9.79 -2.82
N LYS A 338 -37.91 -8.62 -3.39
CA LYS A 338 -38.42 -8.53 -4.77
C LYS A 338 -37.37 -8.94 -5.79
N ARG A 339 -36.13 -8.43 -5.66
CA ARG A 339 -35.00 -8.82 -6.53
C ARG A 339 -34.74 -10.33 -6.46
N GLN A 340 -34.76 -10.91 -5.26
CA GLN A 340 -34.57 -12.36 -5.11
C GLN A 340 -35.71 -13.16 -5.76
N ALA A 341 -36.97 -12.72 -5.60
CA ALA A 341 -38.10 -13.39 -6.24
C ALA A 341 -38.08 -13.28 -7.77
N GLU A 342 -37.50 -12.21 -8.32
CA GLU A 342 -37.30 -12.04 -9.76
C GLU A 342 -36.17 -12.94 -10.27
N ILE A 343 -35.05 -12.99 -9.56
CA ILE A 343 -33.94 -13.92 -9.82
C ILE A 343 -34.43 -15.36 -9.79
N ASP A 344 -35.23 -15.75 -8.80
CA ASP A 344 -35.73 -17.12 -8.69
C ASP A 344 -36.70 -17.48 -9.84
N LYS A 345 -37.50 -16.51 -10.31
CA LYS A 345 -38.38 -16.70 -11.47
C LYS A 345 -37.57 -16.84 -12.76
N GLU A 346 -36.55 -16.01 -12.95
CA GLU A 346 -35.66 -16.08 -14.10
C GLU A 346 -34.86 -17.39 -14.09
N THR A 347 -34.35 -17.79 -12.92
CA THR A 347 -33.65 -19.08 -12.72
C THR A 347 -34.55 -20.26 -13.06
N ARG A 348 -35.82 -20.26 -12.62
CA ARG A 348 -36.79 -21.30 -12.98
C ARG A 348 -37.14 -21.29 -14.47
N ARG A 349 -37.20 -20.11 -15.10
CA ARG A 349 -37.45 -20.00 -16.54
C ARG A 349 -36.27 -20.57 -17.34
N LEU A 350 -35.04 -20.22 -16.98
CA LEU A 350 -33.81 -20.72 -17.59
C LEU A 350 -33.67 -22.24 -17.37
N GLN A 351 -33.98 -22.72 -16.18
CA GLN A 351 -33.94 -24.16 -15.87
C GLN A 351 -34.94 -24.96 -16.71
N ARG A 352 -36.13 -24.42 -17.03
CA ARG A 352 -37.06 -25.07 -17.95
C ARG A 352 -36.54 -25.06 -19.39
N LEU A 353 -36.05 -23.91 -19.86
CA LEU A 353 -35.59 -23.74 -21.24
C LEU A 353 -34.38 -24.64 -21.54
N TYR A 354 -33.39 -24.67 -20.65
CA TYR A 354 -32.17 -25.45 -20.83
C TYR A 354 -32.29 -26.89 -20.31
N GLY A 355 -33.20 -27.16 -19.37
CA GLY A 355 -33.45 -28.52 -18.89
C GLY A 355 -34.14 -29.41 -19.93
N GLU A 356 -35.05 -28.87 -20.75
CA GLU A 356 -35.63 -29.58 -21.89
C GLU A 356 -34.60 -29.85 -23.00
N GLU A 357 -33.66 -28.92 -23.20
CA GLU A 357 -32.58 -29.07 -24.17
C GLU A 357 -31.59 -30.16 -23.74
N GLU A 358 -31.23 -30.23 -22.45
CA GLU A 358 -30.40 -31.32 -21.92
C GLU A 358 -31.09 -32.70 -22.03
N GLN A 359 -32.40 -32.77 -21.78
CA GLN A 359 -33.17 -34.00 -21.98
C GLN A 359 -33.25 -34.42 -23.45
N LYS A 360 -33.43 -33.47 -24.38
CA LYS A 360 -33.41 -33.74 -25.83
C LYS A 360 -32.05 -34.26 -26.29
N VAL A 361 -30.96 -33.66 -25.80
CA VAL A 361 -29.59 -34.11 -26.11
C VAL A 361 -29.36 -35.54 -25.59
N ARG A 362 -29.76 -35.84 -24.34
CA ARG A 362 -29.66 -37.19 -23.77
C ARG A 362 -30.52 -38.24 -24.48
N HIS A 363 -31.68 -37.85 -25.00
CA HIS A 363 -32.54 -38.76 -25.77
C HIS A 363 -32.11 -38.93 -27.24
N SER A 364 -31.29 -38.01 -27.77
CA SER A 364 -30.78 -38.06 -29.15
C SER A 364 -29.47 -38.83 -29.34
N THR A 365 -28.80 -39.24 -28.25
CA THR A 365 -27.61 -40.09 -28.33
C THR A 365 -27.99 -41.59 -28.35
N PRO A 366 -27.70 -42.34 -29.43
CA PRO A 366 -27.92 -43.78 -29.45
C PRO A 366 -26.89 -44.49 -28.54
N SER A 367 -27.41 -45.36 -27.67
CA SER A 367 -26.66 -46.26 -26.79
C SER A 367 -25.62 -47.08 -27.58
N LEU A 368 -24.33 -46.85 -27.30
CA LEU A 368 -23.25 -47.74 -27.74
C LEU A 368 -23.36 -49.11 -27.03
N PRO A 369 -23.02 -50.22 -27.70
CA PRO A 369 -23.18 -51.56 -27.15
C PRO A 369 -22.18 -51.86 -26.01
N PRO A 370 -22.51 -52.76 -25.08
CA PRO A 370 -21.64 -53.10 -23.96
C PRO A 370 -20.40 -53.87 -24.42
N ARG A 371 -19.24 -53.44 -23.92
CA ARG A 371 -17.93 -54.07 -24.13
C ARG A 371 -17.90 -55.48 -23.48
N PRO A 372 -17.39 -56.53 -24.14
CA PRO A 372 -17.28 -57.85 -23.53
C PRO A 372 -16.29 -57.86 -22.36
N LEU A 373 -16.72 -58.47 -21.25
CA LEU A 373 -15.89 -58.81 -20.09
C LEU A 373 -14.87 -59.90 -20.49
N GLN A 374 -13.58 -59.57 -20.43
CA GLN A 374 -12.51 -60.55 -20.45
C GLN A 374 -12.31 -61.13 -19.04
N SER A 375 -12.34 -62.45 -18.95
CA SER A 375 -12.19 -63.27 -17.75
C SER A 375 -10.78 -63.13 -17.13
N PRO A 376 -10.65 -63.08 -15.79
CA PRO A 376 -9.35 -63.25 -15.13
C PRO A 376 -9.00 -64.74 -14.92
N PRO A 377 -7.70 -65.12 -14.88
CA PRO A 377 -7.27 -66.48 -14.57
C PRO A 377 -7.39 -66.78 -13.06
N PRO A 378 -7.46 -68.06 -12.65
CA PRO A 378 -7.81 -68.44 -11.28
C PRO A 378 -6.62 -68.26 -10.34
N SER A 379 -6.90 -67.78 -9.13
CA SER A 379 -5.96 -67.84 -8.00
C SER A 379 -6.63 -68.58 -6.85
N GLU A 380 -5.91 -69.56 -6.32
CA GLU A 380 -6.32 -70.51 -5.30
C GLU A 380 -6.78 -69.84 -4.00
N ARG A 381 -7.83 -70.40 -3.40
CA ARG A 381 -8.23 -70.14 -2.01
C ARG A 381 -7.22 -70.80 -1.06
N PRO A 382 -7.12 -70.26 0.17
CA PRO A 382 -7.67 -71.04 1.28
C PRO A 382 -8.65 -70.27 2.15
N ALA A 383 -9.47 -71.06 2.83
CA ALA A 383 -10.66 -70.71 3.59
C ALA A 383 -10.37 -70.12 4.98
N ALA A 384 -11.26 -69.25 5.46
CA ALA A 384 -11.67 -69.17 6.86
C ALA A 384 -13.04 -68.48 6.99
N ALA A 385 -13.79 -68.90 8.00
CA ALA A 385 -15.23 -68.77 8.14
C ALA A 385 -15.71 -67.51 8.90
N GLY A 386 -17.00 -67.17 8.73
CA GLY A 386 -17.83 -66.75 9.88
C GLY A 386 -18.67 -65.47 9.75
N ARG A 387 -20.00 -65.69 9.62
CA ARG A 387 -21.13 -64.97 10.27
C ARG A 387 -21.53 -63.54 9.83
N GLY A 388 -22.70 -63.44 9.17
CA GLY A 388 -23.94 -62.92 9.80
C GLY A 388 -24.39 -61.45 9.63
N ALA A 389 -25.25 -61.20 8.62
CA ALA A 389 -26.47 -60.33 8.62
C ALA A 389 -26.34 -58.78 8.76
N PRO A 390 -27.40 -57.96 8.53
CA PRO A 390 -27.60 -57.25 7.25
C PRO A 390 -27.80 -55.71 7.32
N ALA A 391 -27.60 -55.08 6.15
CA ALA A 391 -28.21 -53.84 5.63
C ALA A 391 -28.28 -52.56 6.48
N GLN A 392 -27.69 -51.46 5.98
CA GLN A 392 -28.43 -50.24 5.61
C GLN A 392 -27.64 -49.40 4.60
N ARG A 393 -28.34 -48.88 3.60
CA ARG A 393 -27.83 -48.07 2.50
C ARG A 393 -27.61 -46.63 2.96
N TYR A 394 -26.43 -46.08 2.69
CA TYR A 394 -26.25 -44.63 2.51
C TYR A 394 -25.38 -44.39 1.29
N TYR A 395 -25.93 -43.64 0.32
CA TYR A 395 -25.19 -43.13 -0.82
C TYR A 395 -24.21 -42.05 -0.33
N HIS A 396 -22.91 -42.26 -0.54
CA HIS A 396 -21.89 -41.22 -0.48
C HIS A 396 -21.17 -41.16 -1.82
N THR A 397 -21.26 -40.01 -2.46
CA THR A 397 -20.66 -39.69 -3.75
C THR A 397 -19.16 -39.53 -3.58
N HIS A 398 -18.39 -40.38 -4.26
CA HIS A 398 -16.93 -40.30 -4.34
C HIS A 398 -16.50 -39.13 -5.24
N HIS A 399 -15.63 -38.25 -4.72
CA HIS A 399 -14.78 -37.40 -5.55
C HIS A 399 -13.34 -37.92 -5.48
N HIS A 400 -12.80 -38.18 -6.67
CA HIS A 400 -11.48 -38.75 -6.93
C HIS A 400 -10.35 -37.79 -6.54
N SER A 401 -9.35 -38.30 -5.81
CA SER A 401 -8.01 -37.71 -5.69
C SER A 401 -7.05 -38.46 -6.62
N PRO A 402 -6.14 -37.80 -7.34
CA PRO A 402 -5.11 -38.50 -8.11
C PRO A 402 -3.92 -38.88 -7.21
N SER A 403 -3.52 -40.14 -7.34
CA SER A 403 -2.40 -40.80 -6.69
C SER A 403 -1.07 -40.50 -7.38
N VAL A 404 -0.03 -40.31 -6.57
CA VAL A 404 1.38 -40.17 -6.96
C VAL A 404 1.97 -41.56 -7.25
N PRO A 405 2.76 -41.78 -8.31
CA PRO A 405 3.44 -43.05 -8.51
C PRO A 405 4.75 -43.14 -7.71
N HIS A 406 4.88 -44.21 -6.94
CA HIS A 406 6.14 -44.73 -6.41
C HIS A 406 6.95 -45.38 -7.54
N ILE A 407 8.24 -45.05 -7.65
CA ILE A 407 9.23 -45.81 -8.42
C ILE A 407 10.19 -46.49 -7.44
N GLY A 408 10.43 -47.78 -7.68
CA GLY A 408 11.08 -48.73 -6.78
C GLY A 408 12.61 -48.78 -6.84
N HIS A 409 13.13 -49.70 -6.04
CA HIS A 409 14.55 -49.92 -5.73
C HIS A 409 15.26 -50.98 -6.61
N SER A 410 16.61 -50.86 -6.64
CA SER A 410 17.70 -51.89 -6.75
C SER A 410 18.33 -52.18 -8.14
N PRO A 411 19.59 -52.73 -8.26
CA PRO A 411 20.71 -52.94 -7.30
C PRO A 411 22.18 -52.72 -7.85
N TYR A 412 23.19 -52.96 -6.97
CA TYR A 412 24.65 -53.23 -7.15
C TYR A 412 25.70 -52.11 -7.42
N LEU A 413 26.58 -51.84 -6.43
CA LEU A 413 28.01 -52.23 -6.43
C LEU A 413 28.70 -51.90 -5.09
N GLN A 414 29.81 -52.59 -4.84
CA GLN A 414 30.35 -53.01 -3.55
C GLN A 414 31.54 -52.13 -3.07
N ALA A 415 31.79 -52.19 -1.75
CA ALA A 415 32.77 -51.54 -0.85
C ALA A 415 34.28 -51.61 -1.28
N PRO A 416 35.33 -51.12 -0.54
CA PRO A 416 35.39 -50.89 0.92
C PRO A 416 36.33 -49.82 1.53
N GLY A 417 36.18 -49.62 2.86
CA GLY A 417 37.20 -49.12 3.81
C GLY A 417 36.76 -47.83 4.54
N GLY A 418 36.80 -47.66 5.86
CA GLY A 418 37.14 -48.48 7.03
C GLY A 418 36.93 -47.61 8.30
N ASN A 419 36.36 -48.19 9.36
CA ASN A 419 36.40 -47.93 10.83
C ASN A 419 36.89 -46.57 11.45
N PRO A 420 36.62 -46.30 12.76
CA PRO A 420 35.37 -46.44 13.52
C PRO A 420 35.10 -45.23 14.48
N HIS A 421 33.99 -45.36 15.20
CA HIS A 421 33.40 -44.55 16.26
C HIS A 421 34.30 -44.19 17.47
N ARG A 422 34.22 -42.93 17.99
CA ARG A 422 34.34 -42.61 19.44
C ARG A 422 33.83 -41.20 19.82
N GLN A 423 32.77 -41.17 20.64
CA GLN A 423 32.55 -40.44 21.90
C GLN A 423 33.05 -38.98 22.13
N SER A 424 32.08 -38.11 22.46
CA SER A 424 32.03 -37.14 23.59
C SER A 424 33.17 -36.11 23.77
N VAL A 425 32.89 -34.80 23.74
CA VAL A 425 32.48 -33.91 24.87
C VAL A 425 32.56 -32.43 24.44
N ALA A 426 31.65 -31.62 24.99
CA ALA A 426 31.61 -30.16 24.88
C ALA A 426 32.64 -29.49 25.80
N PHE A 427 33.23 -28.37 25.35
CA PHE A 427 33.99 -27.44 26.20
C PHE A 427 33.71 -25.98 25.82
N LEU A 428 33.21 -25.22 26.80
CA LEU A 428 33.38 -23.77 26.93
C LEU A 428 34.83 -23.46 27.35
N PRO A 429 35.29 -22.21 27.17
CA PRO A 429 36.26 -21.64 28.08
C PRO A 429 35.74 -20.37 28.77
N THR A 430 35.79 -20.39 30.10
CA THR A 430 35.92 -19.25 31.02
C THR A 430 37.37 -19.21 31.51
N GLN A 431 38.01 -18.03 31.64
CA GLN A 431 38.98 -17.73 32.72
C GLN A 431 39.54 -16.27 32.73
N PRO A 432 40.31 -15.79 33.75
CA PRO A 432 39.76 -14.97 34.84
C PRO A 432 40.58 -13.68 35.16
N GLN A 433 40.15 -13.00 36.24
CA GLN A 433 40.73 -11.83 36.91
C GLN A 433 42.05 -12.11 37.68
N PRO A 434 42.89 -11.09 37.91
CA PRO A 434 43.41 -10.82 39.27
C PRO A 434 43.54 -9.32 39.66
N GLN A 435 43.64 -9.05 40.97
CA GLN A 435 44.02 -7.80 41.68
C GLN A 435 45.09 -8.17 42.76
N PRO A 436 45.77 -7.25 43.49
CA PRO A 436 46.05 -5.81 43.32
C PRO A 436 47.56 -5.43 43.58
N ALA A 437 48.00 -4.17 43.29
CA ALA A 437 48.87 -3.32 44.15
C ALA A 437 49.52 -2.10 43.44
N ALA A 438 49.44 -0.94 44.11
CA ALA A 438 50.36 0.21 44.22
C ALA A 438 50.79 1.07 42.99
N GLY A 439 50.60 2.40 43.10
CA GLY A 439 51.56 3.40 42.60
C GLY A 439 51.07 4.59 41.75
N SER A 440 50.83 5.73 42.40
CA SER A 440 51.03 7.14 41.94
C SER A 440 50.35 7.74 40.68
N LYS A 441 49.22 8.45 40.91
CA LYS A 441 48.96 9.93 40.80
C LYS A 441 49.23 10.75 39.49
N PRO A 442 48.55 11.92 39.30
CA PRO A 442 47.65 12.15 38.14
C PRO A 442 47.83 13.50 37.38
N GLN A 443 47.13 13.68 36.25
CA GLN A 443 46.78 14.96 35.60
C GLN A 443 45.56 14.74 34.68
N LYS A 444 44.64 15.65 34.34
CA LYS A 444 43.91 16.79 34.96
C LYS A 444 42.86 17.20 33.88
N LEU A 445 41.73 17.79 34.29
CA LEU A 445 40.75 18.59 33.50
C LEU A 445 39.68 17.78 32.72
N GLN A 446 38.38 18.12 32.66
CA GLN A 446 37.57 19.20 33.25
C GLN A 446 36.08 18.76 33.15
N GLN A 447 35.33 18.88 34.24
CA GLN A 447 33.85 18.87 34.21
C GLN A 447 33.35 20.32 34.24
N LYS A 448 32.40 20.64 33.35
CA LYS A 448 31.52 21.80 33.49
C LYS A 448 30.05 21.36 33.50
N LYS A 449 29.33 22.05 34.39
CA LYS A 449 27.97 21.88 34.90
C LYS A 449 26.93 22.37 33.88
N SER A 450 25.67 21.93 33.97
CA SER A 450 24.54 22.83 34.30
C SER A 450 23.15 22.19 34.23
N PHE A 451 22.47 22.17 35.39
CA PHE A 451 21.09 22.60 35.69
C PHE A 451 19.94 22.33 34.68
N PHE A 452 18.99 21.47 35.06
CA PHE A 452 17.59 21.84 35.41
C PHE A 452 16.85 20.59 35.94
N GLY A 453 16.44 20.64 37.20
CA GLY A 453 15.51 19.68 37.79
C GLY A 453 14.16 20.35 38.04
N PHE A 454 13.07 19.65 37.73
CA PHE A 454 11.74 19.96 38.27
C PHE A 454 10.95 18.66 38.57
N ARG A 455 10.82 18.43 39.88
CA ARG A 455 9.66 17.95 40.69
C ARG A 455 8.83 16.75 40.20
N ARG A 456 8.97 15.66 40.97
CA ARG A 456 7.92 14.68 41.29
C ARG A 456 6.87 15.34 42.21
N SER A 457 5.58 15.08 41.98
CA SER A 457 4.53 15.19 43.01
C SER A 457 4.04 13.79 43.39
N SER A 458 4.05 13.53 44.69
CA SER A 458 3.48 12.35 45.34
C SER A 458 2.18 12.73 46.05
N SER A 459 1.08 12.04 45.74
CA SER A 459 -0.08 11.88 46.61
C SER A 459 -1.08 10.91 45.95
N ASP A 460 -1.08 9.65 46.39
CA ASP A 460 -2.24 9.04 47.08
C ASP A 460 -2.06 7.51 47.17
N GLU A 461 -1.81 7.05 48.39
CA GLU A 461 -2.05 5.68 48.83
C GLU A 461 -3.52 5.55 49.25
N ASN A 462 -4.25 4.58 48.71
CA ASN A 462 -4.78 3.45 49.50
C ASN A 462 -5.74 2.52 48.74
N LYS A 463 -5.67 1.24 49.14
CA LYS A 463 -6.75 0.22 49.16
C LYS A 463 -7.12 -0.49 47.84
N LEU A 464 -6.58 -1.70 47.61
CA LEU A 464 -7.20 -2.97 48.04
C LEU A 464 -6.51 -4.24 47.49
N ALA A 465 -5.96 -5.01 48.44
CA ALA A 465 -6.01 -6.47 48.62
C ALA A 465 -5.69 -7.46 47.46
N LYS A 466 -4.52 -8.11 47.62
CA LYS A 466 -4.32 -9.57 47.73
C LYS A 466 -5.35 -10.50 47.08
N LYS A 467 -4.89 -11.30 46.10
CA LYS A 467 -5.09 -12.76 46.14
C LYS A 467 -3.99 -13.54 45.42
N ARG A 468 -3.75 -14.74 45.96
CA ARG A 468 -2.53 -15.56 45.93
C ARG A 468 -2.31 -16.29 44.61
N SER A 469 -1.04 -16.62 44.40
CA SER A 469 -0.51 -17.72 43.60
C SER A 469 -1.10 -19.10 43.95
N SER A 470 -1.16 -20.01 42.97
CA SER A 470 -0.83 -21.42 43.17
C SER A 470 -0.46 -22.07 41.83
N MET A 471 0.65 -22.82 41.86
CA MET A 471 1.11 -23.72 40.82
C MET A 471 0.06 -24.78 40.46
N PHE A 472 0.03 -25.18 39.18
CA PHE A 472 0.22 -26.55 38.71
C PHE A 472 0.79 -26.52 37.30
#